data_AF-A0A420YGN7-F1
#
_entry.id   AF-A0A420YGN7-F1
#
_cell.length_a   1.000
_cell.length_b   1.000
_cell.length_c   1.000
_cell.angle_alpha   90.00
_cell.angle_beta   90.00
_cell.angle_gamma   90.00
#
_symmetry.space_group_name_H-M   'P 1'
#
loop_
_entity.id
_entity.type
_entity.pdbx_description
1 polymer ?
#
loop_
_entity_poly.entity_id
_entity_poly.type
_entity_poly.pdbx_seq_one_letter_code
_entity_poly.pdbx_strand_id
1 'polypeptide(L)'
;MVTPNNAYTAPINRPGETPVLTLNQVWQGLRRKVRHAEEFVPVIVNCKVVAEERSSTGEEIVTRTVEFSKDVPRGGVPVKEVCHHYAPCRVDFQQEDGSRISNFVSAGPTGAAEDLYLTYVFEWRHPDLEAGSEKTAEVEEEHRKMAKMAVESSIKSIRRLVQEGTIA
;
A
#
# COMPACT_ATOMS: atom_id res chain seq x y z
N MET A 1 -1.43 17.56 17.32
CA MET A 1 -1.40 16.35 16.47
C MET A 1 -1.76 16.75 15.06
N VAL A 2 -0.86 16.48 14.12
CA VAL A 2 -1.10 16.66 12.68
C VAL A 2 -1.40 15.29 12.09
N THR A 3 -2.40 15.22 11.23
CA THR A 3 -2.76 14.00 10.49
C THR A 3 -2.80 14.32 9.00
N PRO A 4 -1.66 14.28 8.29
CA PRO A 4 -1.66 14.45 6.85
C PRO A 4 -2.50 13.35 6.21
N ASN A 5 -3.54 13.76 5.50
CA ASN A 5 -4.39 12.86 4.72
C ASN A 5 -4.00 12.99 3.25
N ASN A 6 -3.48 11.92 2.68
CA ASN A 6 -2.99 11.92 1.30
C ASN A 6 -3.58 10.74 0.53
N ALA A 7 -3.89 10.96 -0.73
CA ALA A 7 -4.28 9.90 -1.64
C ALA A 7 -3.50 10.03 -2.95
N TYR A 8 -3.17 8.89 -3.55
CA TYR A 8 -2.62 8.85 -4.89
C TYR A 8 -3.26 7.72 -5.68
N THR A 9 -3.63 8.02 -6.92
CA THR A 9 -4.26 7.09 -7.85
C THR A 9 -3.46 7.03 -9.14
N ALA A 10 -3.23 5.82 -9.64
CA ALA A 10 -2.64 5.61 -10.95
C ALA A 10 -3.38 4.51 -11.72
N PRO A 11 -3.43 4.60 -13.06
CA PRO A 11 -3.90 3.50 -13.89
C PRO A 11 -2.97 2.30 -13.74
N ILE A 12 -3.55 1.13 -13.53
CA ILE A 12 -2.85 -0.16 -13.43
C ILE A 12 -2.36 -0.61 -14.80
N ASN A 13 -3.09 -0.29 -15.87
CA ASN A 13 -2.77 -0.70 -17.23
C ASN A 13 -2.62 0.54 -18.12
N ARG A 14 -1.41 1.06 -18.27
CA ARG A 14 -1.15 2.21 -19.17
C ARG A 14 -1.01 1.73 -20.61
N PRO A 15 -1.30 2.60 -21.59
CA PRO A 15 -1.05 2.28 -23.00
C PRO A 15 0.38 1.80 -23.23
N GLY A 16 0.53 0.62 -23.83
CA GLY A 16 1.82 0.00 -24.14
C GLY A 16 2.45 -0.84 -23.01
N GLU A 17 1.85 -0.89 -21.82
CA GLU A 17 2.32 -1.80 -20.76
C GLU A 17 1.79 -3.22 -20.98
N THR A 18 2.68 -4.21 -20.86
CA THR A 18 2.34 -5.63 -20.99
C THR A 18 2.89 -6.43 -19.79
N PRO A 19 2.21 -7.48 -19.33
CA PRO A 19 0.84 -7.85 -19.68
C PRO A 19 -0.18 -6.84 -19.14
N VAL A 20 -1.36 -6.83 -19.76
CA VAL A 20 -2.56 -6.19 -19.17
C VAL A 20 -2.94 -7.01 -17.93
N LEU A 21 -2.89 -6.38 -16.77
CA LEU A 21 -3.18 -7.02 -15.49
C LEU A 21 -4.69 -7.13 -15.27
N THR A 22 -5.14 -8.31 -14.88
CA THR A 22 -6.53 -8.54 -14.46
C THR A 22 -6.75 -8.15 -12.99
N LEU A 23 -8.00 -7.93 -12.59
CA LEU A 23 -8.35 -7.67 -11.18
C LEU A 23 -7.84 -8.79 -10.25
N ASN A 24 -7.96 -10.06 -10.66
CA ASN A 24 -7.47 -11.18 -9.85
C ASN A 24 -5.95 -11.13 -9.66
N GLN A 25 -5.19 -10.86 -10.71
CA GLN A 25 -3.72 -10.73 -10.63
C GLN A 25 -3.31 -9.59 -9.70
N VAL A 26 -3.99 -8.45 -9.81
CA VAL A 26 -3.74 -7.31 -8.92
C VAL A 26 -4.10 -7.68 -7.48
N TRP A 27 -5.20 -8.38 -7.25
CA TRP A 27 -5.61 -8.85 -5.94
C TRP A 27 -4.58 -9.80 -5.31
N GLN A 28 -4.10 -10.80 -6.05
CA GLN A 28 -3.03 -11.69 -5.58
C GLN A 28 -1.74 -10.90 -5.32
N GLY A 29 -1.45 -9.88 -6.13
CA GLY A 29 -0.38 -8.92 -5.91
C GLY A 29 -0.50 -8.18 -4.58
N LEU A 30 -1.68 -7.66 -4.24
CA LEU A 30 -1.93 -7.00 -2.95
C LEU A 30 -1.80 -7.98 -1.78
N ARG A 31 -2.32 -9.21 -1.90
CA ARG A 31 -2.16 -10.26 -0.88
C ARG A 31 -0.69 -10.63 -0.67
N ARG A 32 0.11 -10.67 -1.73
CA ARG A 32 1.56 -10.89 -1.65
C ARG A 32 2.25 -9.70 -1.02
N LYS A 33 1.91 -8.48 -1.41
CA LYS A 33 2.45 -7.24 -0.80
C LYS A 33 2.21 -7.19 0.70
N VAL A 34 1.10 -7.72 1.20
CA VAL A 34 0.85 -7.82 2.64
C VAL A 34 1.92 -8.70 3.32
N ARG A 35 2.41 -9.74 2.66
CA ARG A 35 3.36 -10.71 3.22
C ARG A 35 4.82 -10.40 2.91
N HIS A 36 5.09 -9.72 1.81
CA HIS A 36 6.42 -9.44 1.24
C HIS A 36 6.52 -7.98 0.79
N ALA A 37 6.27 -7.05 1.70
CA ALA A 37 6.14 -5.62 1.37
C ALA A 37 7.41 -5.01 0.73
N GLU A 38 8.58 -5.52 1.11
CA GLU A 38 9.90 -5.17 0.59
C GLU A 38 10.03 -5.40 -0.92
N GLU A 39 9.26 -6.32 -1.49
CA GLU A 39 9.26 -6.57 -2.94
C GLU A 39 8.52 -5.49 -3.73
N PHE A 40 7.71 -4.66 -3.06
CA PHE A 40 6.78 -3.71 -3.69
C PHE A 40 7.13 -2.26 -3.38
N VAL A 41 7.64 -1.97 -2.18
CA VAL A 41 7.89 -0.60 -1.72
C VAL A 41 9.36 -0.49 -1.31
N PRO A 42 10.21 0.16 -2.13
CA PRO A 42 11.68 0.18 -1.95
C PRO A 42 12.19 0.66 -0.58
N VAL A 43 11.41 1.46 0.15
CA VAL A 43 11.81 1.95 1.48
C VAL A 43 11.54 0.96 2.59
N ILE A 44 10.80 -0.13 2.32
CA ILE A 44 10.60 -1.23 3.26
C ILE A 44 11.73 -2.24 3.04
N VAL A 45 12.49 -2.50 4.10
CA VAL A 45 13.67 -3.38 4.06
C VAL A 45 13.41 -4.76 4.66
N ASN A 46 12.34 -4.91 5.44
CA ASN A 46 11.94 -6.17 6.03
C ASN A 46 10.42 -6.22 6.23
N CYS A 47 9.82 -7.40 6.02
CA CYS A 47 8.42 -7.69 6.29
C CYS A 47 8.32 -9.07 6.94
N LYS A 48 7.70 -9.13 8.12
CA LYS A 48 7.49 -10.37 8.86
C LYS A 48 6.03 -10.54 9.22
N VAL A 49 5.41 -11.62 8.76
CA VAL A 49 4.09 -12.03 9.22
C VAL A 49 4.19 -12.55 10.66
N VAL A 50 3.30 -12.05 11.52
CA VAL A 50 3.24 -12.38 12.95
C VAL A 50 2.04 -13.28 13.25
N ALA A 51 0.91 -13.05 12.59
CA ALA A 51 -0.28 -13.88 12.74
C ALA A 51 -1.13 -13.84 11.45
N GLU A 52 -1.86 -14.93 11.20
CA GLU A 52 -2.86 -15.04 10.14
C GLU A 52 -4.14 -15.62 10.73
N GLU A 53 -5.24 -14.89 10.55
CA GLU A 53 -6.53 -15.18 11.17
C GLU A 53 -7.66 -14.92 10.17
N ARG A 54 -8.90 -15.27 10.58
CA ARG A 54 -10.11 -14.88 9.87
C ARG A 54 -11.04 -14.13 10.81
N SER A 55 -11.72 -13.11 10.29
CA SER A 55 -12.79 -12.43 11.00
C SER A 55 -13.99 -13.38 11.23
N SER A 56 -14.95 -12.93 12.04
CA SER A 56 -16.25 -13.61 12.21
C SER A 56 -17.05 -13.76 10.91
N THR A 57 -16.80 -12.87 9.94
CA THR A 57 -17.45 -12.84 8.61
C THR A 57 -16.60 -13.52 7.53
N GLY A 58 -15.44 -14.08 7.90
CA GLY A 58 -14.60 -14.91 7.04
C GLY A 58 -13.52 -14.16 6.26
N GLU A 59 -13.40 -12.84 6.41
CA GLU A 59 -12.32 -12.04 5.81
C GLU A 59 -10.96 -12.45 6.37
N GLU A 60 -9.94 -12.44 5.52
CA GLU A 60 -8.56 -12.73 5.90
C GLU A 60 -7.95 -11.53 6.65
N ILE A 61 -7.39 -11.79 7.84
CA ILE A 61 -6.69 -10.80 8.65
C ILE A 61 -5.24 -11.26 8.80
N VAL A 62 -4.30 -10.40 8.42
CA VAL A 62 -2.86 -10.67 8.56
C VAL A 62 -2.24 -9.61 9.44
N THR A 63 -1.65 -10.02 10.56
CA THR A 63 -0.83 -9.13 11.38
C THR A 63 0.63 -9.29 10.96
N ARG A 64 1.30 -8.17 10.68
CA ARG A 64 2.70 -8.15 10.26
C ARG A 64 3.50 -7.07 10.98
N THR A 65 4.81 -7.16 10.87
CA THR A 65 5.75 -6.09 11.21
C THR A 65 6.54 -5.72 9.96
N VAL A 66 6.66 -4.42 9.69
CA VAL A 66 7.47 -3.87 8.59
C VAL A 66 8.56 -2.98 9.15
N GLU A 67 9.76 -3.05 8.56
CA GLU A 67 10.87 -2.16 8.90
C GLU A 67 11.19 -1.26 7.72
N PHE A 68 11.33 0.04 7.98
CA PHE A 68 11.70 1.03 6.97
C PHE A 68 13.20 1.30 7.00
N SER A 69 13.78 1.60 5.83
CA SER A 69 15.17 2.04 5.70
C SER A 69 15.45 3.25 6.59
N LYS A 70 16.65 3.37 7.15
CA LYS A 70 17.02 4.47 8.07
C LYS A 70 16.92 5.87 7.45
N ASP A 71 16.91 5.95 6.12
CA ASP A 71 16.92 7.21 5.36
C ASP A 71 15.52 7.85 5.16
N VAL A 72 14.47 7.28 5.75
CA VAL A 72 13.10 7.82 5.67
C VAL A 72 12.56 8.18 7.05
N PRO A 73 11.53 9.05 7.13
CA PRO A 73 10.82 9.29 8.39
C PRO A 73 10.37 7.97 9.03
N ARG A 74 10.65 7.79 10.33
CA ARG A 74 10.44 6.55 11.10
C ARG A 74 11.32 5.35 10.67
N GLY A 75 12.37 5.59 9.91
CA GLY A 75 13.37 4.59 9.55
C GLY A 75 14.01 3.91 10.76
N GLY A 76 14.21 2.59 10.68
CA GLY A 76 14.83 1.78 11.73
C GLY A 76 13.94 1.42 12.91
N VAL A 77 12.68 1.86 12.95
CA VAL A 77 11.69 1.42 13.95
C VAL A 77 10.71 0.45 13.28
N PRO A 78 10.60 -0.81 13.75
CA PRO A 78 9.59 -1.72 13.24
C PRO A 78 8.18 -1.21 13.52
N VAL A 79 7.31 -1.23 12.52
CA VAL A 79 5.91 -0.84 12.63
C VAL A 79 5.04 -2.08 12.52
N LYS A 80 4.18 -2.31 13.51
CA LYS A 80 3.19 -3.39 13.46
C LYS A 80 1.93 -2.92 12.76
N GLU A 81 1.43 -3.74 11.85
CA GLU A 81 0.23 -3.49 11.05
C GLU A 81 -0.74 -4.67 11.14
N VAL A 82 -2.01 -4.37 11.38
CA VAL A 82 -3.12 -5.32 11.21
C VAL A 82 -3.75 -5.05 9.84
N CYS A 83 -3.71 -6.05 8.95
CA CYS A 83 -4.11 -5.95 7.55
C CYS A 83 -5.42 -6.71 7.31
N HIS A 84 -6.49 -6.00 6.98
CA HIS A 84 -7.81 -6.56 6.69
C HIS A 84 -8.01 -6.69 5.18
N HIS A 85 -8.29 -7.90 4.70
CA HIS A 85 -8.52 -8.19 3.29
C HIS A 85 -10.00 -8.20 2.96
N TYR A 86 -10.42 -7.30 2.09
CA TYR A 86 -11.77 -7.23 1.53
C TYR A 86 -11.69 -7.58 0.05
N ALA A 87 -11.67 -8.89 -0.21
CA ALA A 87 -11.53 -9.42 -1.56
C ALA A 87 -12.69 -8.95 -2.47
N PRO A 88 -12.41 -8.72 -3.77
CA PRO A 88 -11.12 -8.84 -4.46
C PRO A 88 -10.37 -7.51 -4.60
N CYS A 89 -10.77 -6.43 -3.93
CA CYS A 89 -10.38 -5.09 -4.35
C CYS A 89 -9.79 -4.18 -3.26
N ARG A 90 -9.82 -4.58 -1.98
CA ARG A 90 -9.38 -3.68 -0.91
C ARG A 90 -8.56 -4.40 0.15
N VAL A 91 -7.48 -3.74 0.58
CA VAL A 91 -6.75 -4.07 1.81
C VAL A 91 -6.63 -2.82 2.66
N ASP A 92 -7.04 -2.92 3.92
CA ASP A 92 -6.89 -1.86 4.92
C ASP A 92 -5.81 -2.25 5.92
N PHE A 93 -4.90 -1.34 6.23
CA PHE A 93 -3.79 -1.49 7.16
C PHE A 93 -4.00 -0.54 8.34
N GLN A 94 -3.92 -1.07 9.55
CA GLN A 94 -3.99 -0.30 10.78
C GLN A 94 -2.70 -0.43 11.58
N GLN A 95 -2.07 0.71 11.87
CA GLN A 95 -0.86 0.78 12.69
C GLN A 95 -1.21 1.02 14.17
N GLU A 96 -0.28 0.66 15.07
CA GLU A 96 -0.47 0.80 16.53
C GLU A 96 -0.64 2.25 16.99
N ASP A 97 -0.06 3.21 16.26
CA ASP A 97 -0.21 4.64 16.54
C ASP A 97 -1.55 5.23 16.05
N GLY A 98 -2.42 4.38 15.48
CA GLY A 98 -3.71 4.76 14.91
C GLY A 98 -3.66 5.26 13.48
N SER A 99 -2.48 5.27 12.83
CA SER A 99 -2.37 5.55 11.40
C SER A 99 -3.08 4.47 10.58
N ARG A 100 -3.66 4.87 9.45
CA ARG A 100 -4.43 3.99 8.57
C ARG A 100 -3.99 4.14 7.13
N ILE A 101 -3.94 3.03 6.42
CA ILE A 101 -3.66 3.00 5.00
C ILE A 101 -4.71 2.11 4.35
N SER A 102 -5.29 2.56 3.25
CA SER A 102 -6.22 1.76 2.45
C SER A 102 -5.70 1.63 1.04
N ASN A 103 -5.74 0.43 0.49
CA ASN A 103 -5.31 0.12 -0.86
C ASN A 103 -6.53 -0.39 -1.63
N PHE A 104 -6.96 0.33 -2.67
CA PHE A 104 -8.13 0.01 -3.47
C PHE A 104 -7.76 -0.29 -4.91
N VAL A 105 -8.46 -1.26 -5.49
CA VAL A 105 -8.54 -1.47 -6.93
C VAL A 105 -9.94 -1.09 -7.38
N SER A 106 -10.05 -0.19 -8.35
CA SER A 106 -11.34 0.25 -8.88
C SER A 106 -11.37 0.16 -10.40
N ALA A 107 -12.53 -0.17 -10.95
CA ALA A 107 -12.80 0.01 -12.37
C ALA A 107 -13.06 1.49 -12.68
N GLY A 108 -12.59 1.94 -13.83
CA GLY A 108 -12.95 3.21 -14.44
C GLY A 108 -14.26 3.12 -15.23
N PRO A 109 -14.63 4.22 -15.91
CA PRO A 109 -15.93 4.34 -16.58
C PRO A 109 -16.21 3.28 -17.65
N THR A 110 -15.18 2.69 -18.26
CA THR A 110 -15.36 1.68 -19.31
C THR A 110 -15.65 0.28 -18.75
N GLY A 111 -15.29 0.02 -17.48
CA GLY A 111 -15.38 -1.30 -16.87
C GLY A 111 -14.44 -2.36 -17.44
N ALA A 112 -13.56 -1.99 -18.38
CA ALA A 112 -12.62 -2.90 -19.02
C ALA A 112 -11.38 -3.15 -18.14
N ALA A 113 -10.65 -4.24 -18.40
CA ALA A 113 -9.43 -4.56 -17.64
C ALA A 113 -8.35 -3.48 -17.82
N GLU A 114 -8.29 -2.85 -18.99
CA GLU A 114 -7.41 -1.75 -19.34
C GLU A 114 -7.69 -0.48 -18.52
N ASP A 115 -8.88 -0.39 -17.91
CA ASP A 115 -9.37 0.77 -17.15
C ASP A 115 -9.46 0.45 -15.66
N LEU A 116 -8.45 -0.23 -15.12
CA LEU A 116 -8.30 -0.47 -13.69
C LEU A 116 -7.36 0.56 -13.07
N TYR A 117 -7.65 0.99 -11.84
CA TYR A 117 -6.87 1.96 -11.09
C TYR A 117 -6.48 1.41 -9.72
N LEU A 118 -5.27 1.73 -9.29
CA LEU A 118 -4.79 1.47 -7.93
C LEU A 118 -4.78 2.80 -7.18
N THR A 119 -5.49 2.85 -6.06
CA THR A 119 -5.56 4.04 -5.20
C THR A 119 -5.09 3.68 -3.80
N TYR A 120 -4.07 4.39 -3.32
CA TYR A 120 -3.68 4.32 -1.91
C TYR A 120 -4.11 5.59 -1.20
N VAL A 121 -4.74 5.43 -0.04
CA VAL A 121 -5.15 6.50 0.86
C VAL A 121 -4.42 6.32 2.17
N PHE A 122 -3.82 7.39 2.68
CA PHE A 122 -2.99 7.41 3.88
C PHE A 122 -3.55 8.43 4.86
N GLU A 123 -3.74 7.99 6.10
CA GLU A 123 -4.00 8.80 7.28
C GLU A 123 -2.82 8.54 8.24
N TRP A 124 -1.72 9.29 8.08
CA TRP A 124 -0.55 9.14 8.95
C TRP A 124 -0.65 10.08 10.14
N ARG A 125 -0.60 9.55 11.35
CA ARG A 125 -0.69 10.34 12.58
C ARG A 125 0.69 10.75 13.04
N HIS A 126 0.88 12.06 13.22
CA HIS A 126 2.10 12.65 13.78
C HIS A 126 1.73 13.39 15.07
N PRO A 127 1.68 12.69 16.22
CA PRO A 127 1.35 13.31 17.51
C PRO A 127 2.38 14.36 17.91
N ASP A 128 3.64 14.18 17.50
CA ASP A 128 4.78 15.02 17.84
C ASP A 128 4.91 16.29 16.97
N LEU A 129 4.01 16.49 16.00
CA LEU A 129 4.01 17.68 15.14
C LEU A 129 2.93 18.69 15.53
N GLU A 130 3.32 19.95 15.45
CA GLU A 130 2.45 21.11 15.62
C GLU A 130 1.94 21.61 14.27
N ALA A 131 0.63 21.87 14.19
CA ALA A 131 -0.03 22.33 12.98
C ALA A 131 0.47 23.73 12.57
N GLY A 132 0.68 23.95 11.28
CA GLY A 132 1.11 25.24 10.72
C GLY A 132 2.60 25.55 10.85
N SER A 133 3.41 24.62 11.37
CA SER A 133 4.89 24.75 11.37
C SER A 133 5.49 24.43 10.00
N GLU A 134 6.69 24.96 9.70
CA GLU A 134 7.44 24.62 8.47
C GLU A 134 7.69 23.11 8.36
N LYS A 135 8.03 22.47 9.49
CA LYS A 135 8.21 21.02 9.60
C LYS A 135 6.96 20.23 9.19
N THR A 136 5.76 20.74 9.46
CA THR A 136 4.51 20.12 9.01
C THR A 136 4.37 20.17 7.49
N ALA A 137 4.70 21.30 6.86
CA ALA A 137 4.65 21.43 5.40
C ALA A 137 5.66 20.50 4.69
N GLU A 138 6.87 20.34 5.25
CA GLU A 138 7.88 19.40 4.75
C GLU A 138 7.37 17.95 4.80
N VAL A 139 6.85 17.54 5.96
CA VAL A 139 6.30 16.19 6.18
C VAL A 139 5.12 15.90 5.25
N GLU A 140 4.25 16.88 5.01
CA GLU A 140 3.14 16.73 4.04
C GLU A 140 3.64 16.49 2.61
N GLU A 141 4.68 17.21 2.18
CA GLU A 141 5.27 17.03 0.86
C GLU A 141 5.99 15.67 0.73
N GLU A 142 6.72 15.26 1.76
CA GLU A 142 7.34 13.92 1.80
C GLU A 142 6.29 12.80 1.73
N HIS A 143 5.19 12.93 2.46
CA HIS A 143 4.08 11.99 2.39
C HIS A 143 3.44 11.93 1.00
N ARG A 144 3.27 13.05 0.30
CA ARG A 144 2.78 13.06 -1.08
C ARG A 144 3.70 12.27 -2.02
N LYS A 145 5.02 12.47 -1.90
CA LYS A 145 6.03 11.72 -2.67
C LYS A 145 6.00 10.23 -2.35
N MET A 146 5.89 9.89 -1.06
CA MET A 146 5.81 8.52 -0.59
C MET A 146 4.56 7.80 -1.11
N ALA A 147 3.40 8.47 -1.08
CA ALA A 147 2.15 7.94 -1.60
C ALA A 147 2.24 7.60 -3.09
N LYS A 148 2.76 8.53 -3.90
CA LYS A 148 3.03 8.30 -5.32
C LYS A 148 3.98 7.13 -5.54
N MET A 149 5.13 7.14 -4.86
CA MET A 149 6.14 6.09 -4.99
C MET A 149 5.55 4.72 -4.68
N ALA A 150 4.82 4.58 -3.57
CA ALA A 150 4.26 3.31 -3.13
C ALA A 150 3.25 2.73 -4.14
N VAL A 151 2.42 3.57 -4.77
CA VAL A 151 1.48 3.12 -5.80
C VAL A 151 2.21 2.68 -7.06
N GLU A 152 3.09 3.52 -7.60
CA GLU A 152 3.83 3.25 -8.83
C GLU A 152 4.71 2.01 -8.72
N SER A 153 5.44 1.87 -7.61
CA SER A 153 6.31 0.74 -7.36
C SER A 153 5.52 -0.55 -7.16
N SER A 154 4.34 -0.47 -6.53
CA SER A 154 3.47 -1.64 -6.36
C SER A 154 2.92 -2.12 -7.70
N ILE A 155 2.42 -1.23 -8.58
CA ILE A 155 1.95 -1.60 -9.93
C ILE A 155 3.08 -2.28 -10.71
N LYS A 156 4.26 -1.68 -10.73
CA LYS A 156 5.44 -2.23 -11.41
C LYS A 156 5.80 -3.62 -10.90
N SER A 157 5.77 -3.80 -9.59
CA SER A 157 6.15 -5.07 -8.94
C SER A 157 5.12 -6.16 -9.20
N ILE A 158 3.82 -5.86 -9.11
CA ILE A 158 2.76 -6.81 -9.48
C ILE A 158 2.96 -7.26 -10.93
N ARG A 159 3.21 -6.34 -11.85
CA ARG A 159 3.39 -6.67 -13.27
C ARG A 159 4.60 -7.56 -13.50
N ARG A 160 5.74 -7.22 -12.88
CA ARG A 160 6.95 -8.05 -12.92
C ARG A 160 6.68 -9.46 -12.41
N LEU A 161 6.00 -9.58 -11.27
CA LEU A 161 5.70 -10.88 -10.64
C LEU A 161 4.73 -11.73 -11.47
N VAL A 162 3.80 -11.11 -12.21
CA VAL A 162 2.96 -11.81 -13.19
C VAL A 162 3.79 -12.28 -14.38
N GLN A 163 4.68 -11.44 -14.91
CA GLN A 163 5.59 -11.83 -16.00
C GLN A 163 6.52 -12.99 -15.60
N GLU A 164 6.97 -13.01 -14.34
CA GLU A 164 7.80 -14.07 -13.77
C GLU A 164 7.01 -15.35 -13.42
N GLY A 165 5.68 -15.33 -13.55
CA GLY A 165 4.81 -16.47 -13.21
C GLY A 165 4.65 -16.71 -11.70
N THR A 166 5.08 -15.77 -10.86
CA THR A 166 4.90 -15.85 -9.40
C THR A 166 3.46 -15.53 -8.99
N ILE A 167 2.78 -14.70 -9.78
CA ILE A 167 1.35 -14.38 -9.64
C ILE A 167 0.62 -14.86 -10.90
N ALA A 168 -0.51 -15.56 -10.71
CA ALA A 168 -1.36 -16.06 -11.78
C ALA A 168 -2.64 -15.23 -11.95
#